data_AF-A0AAX4KRA9-F1
#
_entry.id   AF-A0AAX4KRA9-F1
#
_cell.length_a   1.000
_cell.length_b   1.000
_cell.length_c   1.000
_cell.angle_alpha   90.00
_cell.angle_beta   90.00
_cell.angle_gamma   90.00
#
_symmetry.space_group_name_H-M   'P 1'
#
loop_
_entity.id
_entity.type
_entity.pdbx_description
1 polymer ?
#
loop_
_entity_poly.entity_id
_entity_poly.type
_entity_poly.pdbx_seq_one_letter_code
_entity_poly.pdbx_strand_id
1 'polypeptide(L)'
;MPIAVPVSPSKLDKMDSIPITKVAQQVEETNKVLGAGGKELPAPYKSTGNEALDTLAFLHLLEQLKVQKRSGWIREGVKEAESISDHMCRMALMAMMIPQDPTRPLDIPRCVMMALVHDLAEAHVGDITPVEGVPAHVKHQLEEEAMDSFLNEMLGGEGNKDARERFRSLWDEYEARVTPESKLVKDLDRVELALQAVEYERSQDIQTLSPFFVGSIPNLEHPVIQKWAETLMDERRQLWASRGREKEEQDGLGGAKVGDKVKKVNGV
;
A
#
# COMPACT_ATOMS: atom_id res chain seq x y z
N MET A 1 1.96 -5.34 68.36
CA MET A 1 0.84 -5.81 67.51
C MET A 1 0.36 -4.64 66.66
N PRO A 2 0.72 -4.58 65.38
CA PRO A 2 0.22 -3.56 64.47
C PRO A 2 -1.09 -4.03 63.80
N ILE A 3 -2.05 -3.13 63.74
CA ILE A 3 -3.40 -3.31 63.19
C ILE A 3 -3.32 -3.15 61.67
N ALA A 4 -3.70 -4.21 60.95
CA ALA A 4 -3.72 -4.23 59.48
C ALA A 4 -5.00 -3.57 58.95
N VAL A 5 -4.84 -2.65 58.01
CA VAL A 5 -5.92 -2.10 57.16
C VAL A 5 -5.97 -2.95 55.88
N PRO A 6 -7.15 -3.43 55.43
CA PRO A 6 -7.25 -4.27 54.25
C PRO A 6 -7.26 -3.42 52.97
N VAL A 7 -6.38 -3.77 52.03
CA VAL A 7 -6.43 -3.28 50.65
C VAL A 7 -7.05 -4.38 49.78
N SER A 8 -8.17 -4.06 49.15
CA SER A 8 -8.86 -4.91 48.17
C SER A 8 -8.08 -4.94 46.86
N PRO A 9 -7.76 -6.12 46.28
CA PRO A 9 -7.24 -6.21 44.92
C PRO A 9 -8.39 -6.13 43.92
N SER A 10 -8.39 -5.07 43.10
CA SER A 10 -9.26 -4.95 41.93
C SER A 10 -8.81 -5.89 40.82
N LYS A 11 -9.77 -6.65 40.32
CA LYS A 11 -9.71 -7.65 39.25
C LYS A 11 -8.98 -7.15 37.99
N LEU A 12 -7.89 -7.80 37.64
CA LEU A 12 -7.45 -7.98 36.25
C LEU A 12 -7.57 -9.48 35.97
N ASP A 13 -8.78 -9.88 35.58
CA ASP A 13 -8.99 -11.20 34.99
C ASP A 13 -8.41 -11.20 33.57
N LYS A 14 -7.45 -12.10 33.41
CA LYS A 14 -7.03 -12.81 32.20
C LYS A 14 -7.86 -12.49 30.95
N MET A 15 -7.28 -11.74 30.03
CA MET A 15 -7.62 -11.89 28.61
C MET A 15 -6.94 -13.18 28.14
N ASP A 16 -7.74 -14.24 28.05
CA ASP A 16 -7.34 -15.49 27.43
C ASP A 16 -6.90 -15.22 25.99
N SER A 17 -5.64 -15.49 25.72
CA SER A 17 -5.08 -15.57 24.37
C SER A 17 -5.86 -16.61 23.57
N ILE A 18 -6.58 -16.17 22.54
CA ILE A 18 -7.28 -17.06 21.62
C ILE A 18 -6.22 -17.90 20.88
N PRO A 19 -6.29 -19.25 20.92
CA PRO A 19 -5.35 -20.09 20.21
C PRO A 19 -5.42 -19.87 18.69
N ILE A 20 -4.27 -19.92 18.02
CA ILE A 20 -4.03 -19.70 16.58
C ILE A 20 -4.98 -20.50 15.66
N THR A 21 -5.61 -21.57 16.16
CA THR A 21 -6.61 -22.37 15.43
C THR A 21 -7.99 -21.72 15.25
N LYS A 22 -8.30 -20.60 15.93
CA LYS A 22 -9.59 -19.89 15.76
C LYS A 22 -9.57 -18.75 14.74
N VAL A 23 -8.40 -18.26 14.33
CA VAL A 23 -8.30 -17.23 13.27
C VAL A 23 -8.56 -17.84 11.89
N ALA A 24 -8.20 -19.12 11.70
CA ALA A 24 -8.50 -19.86 10.47
C ALA A 24 -9.98 -20.25 10.31
N GLN A 25 -10.78 -20.23 11.40
CA GLN A 25 -12.19 -20.62 11.37
C GLN A 25 -13.16 -19.45 11.17
N GLN A 26 -12.70 -18.19 11.25
CA GLN A 26 -13.54 -17.03 10.93
C GLN A 26 -13.77 -16.82 9.42
N VAL A 27 -13.15 -17.65 8.58
CA VAL A 27 -13.34 -17.64 7.12
C VAL A 27 -14.50 -18.56 6.68
N GLU A 28 -15.09 -19.35 7.59
CA GLU A 28 -16.09 -20.39 7.21
C GLU A 28 -17.54 -20.19 7.68
N GLU A 29 -17.92 -19.08 8.35
CA GLU A 29 -19.31 -18.90 8.82
C GLU A 29 -20.12 -17.77 8.17
N THR A 30 -19.54 -17.04 7.22
CA THR A 30 -20.32 -16.24 6.27
C THR A 30 -19.65 -16.36 4.91
N ASN A 31 -20.40 -16.77 3.90
CA ASN A 31 -19.95 -16.93 2.50
C ASN A 31 -19.61 -15.57 1.83
N LYS A 32 -19.02 -14.64 2.59
CA LYS A 32 -18.80 -13.23 2.25
C LYS A 32 -17.31 -12.96 2.21
N VAL A 33 -16.81 -12.62 1.03
CA VAL A 33 -15.43 -12.14 0.83
C VAL A 33 -15.38 -10.66 1.20
N LEU A 34 -14.46 -10.28 2.09
CA LEU A 34 -14.31 -8.92 2.58
C LEU A 34 -13.09 -8.25 1.95
N GLY A 35 -13.27 -7.02 1.47
CA GLY A 35 -12.19 -6.12 1.04
C GLY A 35 -11.76 -5.15 2.14
N ALA A 36 -11.15 -4.04 1.73
CA ALA A 36 -10.67 -2.99 2.62
C ALA A 36 -11.77 -2.47 3.58
N GLY A 37 -11.38 -2.28 4.84
CA GLY A 37 -12.24 -1.88 5.94
C GLY A 37 -13.25 -2.95 6.38
N GLY A 38 -13.06 -4.22 5.95
CA GLY A 38 -14.00 -5.30 6.24
C GLY A 38 -15.33 -5.16 5.49
N LYS A 39 -15.35 -4.41 4.38
CA LYS A 39 -16.54 -4.23 3.55
C LYS A 39 -16.74 -5.42 2.64
N GLU A 40 -17.98 -5.85 2.46
CA GLU A 40 -18.32 -6.90 1.50
C GLU A 40 -17.97 -6.43 0.09
N LEU A 41 -17.26 -7.27 -0.66
CA LEU A 41 -16.92 -6.98 -2.05
C LEU A 41 -18.19 -6.93 -2.90
N PRO A 42 -18.28 -6.01 -3.87
CA PRO A 42 -19.39 -6.01 -4.81
C PRO A 42 -19.40 -7.33 -5.60
N ALA A 43 -20.58 -7.74 -6.06
CA ALA A 43 -20.69 -8.96 -6.84
C ALA A 43 -19.78 -8.91 -8.08
N PRO A 44 -19.10 -10.02 -8.43
CA PRO A 44 -18.20 -10.07 -9.57
C PRO A 44 -18.98 -9.78 -10.86
N TYR A 45 -18.38 -8.96 -11.72
CA TYR A 45 -18.93 -8.69 -13.04
C TYR A 45 -18.94 -9.97 -13.88
N LYS A 46 -19.96 -10.12 -14.72
CA LYS A 46 -20.04 -11.20 -15.71
C LYS A 46 -20.18 -10.59 -17.09
N SER A 47 -19.37 -11.06 -18.02
CA SER A 47 -19.40 -10.62 -19.42
C SER A 47 -20.82 -10.72 -19.98
N THR A 48 -21.19 -9.67 -20.70
CA THR A 48 -22.46 -9.61 -21.44
C THR A 48 -22.37 -10.30 -22.80
N GLY A 49 -21.17 -10.71 -23.22
CA GLY A 49 -20.86 -11.14 -24.59
C GLY A 49 -20.79 -9.98 -25.59
N ASN A 50 -20.97 -8.74 -25.14
CA ASN A 50 -20.82 -7.53 -25.94
C ASN A 50 -19.55 -6.79 -25.51
N GLU A 51 -18.49 -6.93 -26.31
CA GLU A 51 -17.16 -6.41 -26.01
C GLU A 51 -17.15 -4.91 -25.67
N ALA A 52 -17.95 -4.09 -26.36
CA ALA A 52 -17.99 -2.64 -26.10
C ALA A 52 -18.65 -2.33 -24.75
N LEU A 53 -19.71 -3.06 -24.37
CA LEU A 53 -20.35 -2.90 -23.07
C LEU A 53 -19.46 -3.39 -21.93
N ASP A 54 -18.79 -4.52 -22.12
CA ASP A 54 -17.87 -5.08 -21.14
C ASP A 54 -16.65 -4.18 -20.92
N THR A 55 -16.10 -3.61 -22.00
CA THR A 55 -15.04 -2.60 -21.92
C THR A 55 -15.51 -1.35 -21.19
N LEU A 56 -16.74 -0.88 -21.46
CA LEU A 56 -17.28 0.28 -20.76
C LEU A 56 -17.47 0.01 -19.26
N ALA A 57 -17.83 -1.21 -18.87
CA ALA A 57 -17.88 -1.62 -17.47
C ALA A 57 -16.50 -1.54 -16.80
N PHE A 58 -15.43 -1.94 -17.49
CA PHE A 58 -14.06 -1.74 -17.01
C PHE A 58 -13.74 -0.25 -16.81
N LEU A 59 -14.10 0.61 -17.76
CA LEU A 59 -13.86 2.06 -17.64
C LEU A 59 -14.64 2.68 -16.47
N HIS A 60 -15.86 2.22 -16.19
CA HIS A 60 -16.62 2.63 -15.01
C HIS A 60 -15.98 2.13 -13.71
N LEU A 61 -15.46 0.91 -13.70
CA LEU A 61 -14.71 0.38 -12.56
C LEU A 61 -13.47 1.23 -12.24
N LEU A 62 -12.76 1.76 -13.25
CA LEU A 62 -11.60 2.64 -13.03
C LEU A 62 -11.93 3.92 -12.25
N GLU A 63 -13.19 4.37 -12.23
CA GLU A 63 -13.61 5.48 -11.37
C GLU A 63 -13.36 5.19 -9.89
N GLN A 64 -13.44 3.92 -9.48
CA GLN A 64 -13.22 3.53 -8.10
C GLN A 64 -11.85 3.96 -7.58
N LEU A 65 -10.81 3.95 -8.42
CA LEU A 65 -9.48 4.44 -8.05
C LEU A 65 -9.44 5.95 -7.75
N LYS A 66 -10.39 6.73 -8.28
CA LYS A 66 -10.50 8.18 -8.05
C LYS A 66 -11.25 8.50 -6.77
N VAL A 67 -12.26 7.70 -6.44
CA VAL A 67 -13.14 7.96 -5.29
C VAL A 67 -12.66 7.28 -4.01
N GLN A 68 -11.98 6.15 -4.14
CA GLN A 68 -11.37 5.47 -3.01
C GLN A 68 -10.14 6.25 -2.53
N LYS A 69 -10.19 6.65 -1.26
CA LYS A 69 -9.11 7.35 -0.58
C LYS A 69 -8.19 6.33 0.07
N ARG A 70 -6.88 6.61 0.08
CA ARG A 70 -5.91 5.68 0.69
C ARG A 70 -6.18 5.49 2.18
N SER A 71 -6.47 4.26 2.56
CA SER A 71 -6.99 3.85 3.86
C SER A 71 -6.04 4.19 5.00
N GLY A 72 -4.72 4.14 4.75
CA GLY A 72 -3.70 4.50 5.72
C GLY A 72 -3.86 5.94 6.23
N TRP A 73 -4.06 6.90 5.32
CA TRP A 73 -4.21 8.32 5.65
C TRP A 73 -5.50 8.59 6.44
N ILE A 74 -6.61 7.98 6.03
CA ILE A 74 -7.91 8.14 6.70
C ILE A 74 -7.80 7.71 8.16
N ARG A 75 -7.10 6.59 8.43
CA ARG A 75 -6.93 6.05 9.78
C ARG A 75 -6.15 6.98 10.71
N GLU A 76 -5.13 7.66 10.18
CA GLU A 76 -4.36 8.65 10.94
C GLU A 76 -5.06 10.03 11.02
N GLY A 77 -6.31 10.13 10.55
CA GLY A 77 -7.09 11.36 10.64
C GLY A 77 -6.67 12.44 9.64
N VAL A 78 -5.95 12.09 8.58
CA VAL A 78 -5.66 13.01 7.47
C VAL A 78 -6.97 13.47 6.85
N LYS A 79 -7.15 14.79 6.74
CA LYS A 79 -8.28 15.42 6.06
C LYS A 79 -8.01 15.45 4.56
N GLU A 80 -9.05 15.23 3.75
CA GLU A 80 -8.94 15.24 2.29
C GLU A 80 -7.77 14.38 1.77
N ALA A 81 -7.70 13.14 2.26
CA ALA A 81 -6.70 12.18 1.82
C ALA A 81 -6.73 12.00 0.28
N GLU A 82 -5.56 11.74 -0.29
CA GLU A 82 -5.39 11.44 -1.71
C GLU A 82 -6.17 10.17 -2.08
N SER A 83 -6.54 10.08 -3.36
CA SER A 83 -7.08 8.85 -3.94
C SER A 83 -5.96 7.88 -4.36
N ILE A 84 -6.30 6.62 -4.61
CA ILE A 84 -5.37 5.64 -5.17
C ILE A 84 -4.83 6.13 -6.53
N SER A 85 -5.69 6.74 -7.35
CA SER A 85 -5.27 7.29 -8.64
C SER A 85 -4.31 8.48 -8.53
N ASP A 86 -4.39 9.29 -7.46
CA ASP A 86 -3.46 10.40 -7.22
C ASP A 86 -2.04 9.85 -6.95
N HIS A 87 -1.94 8.82 -6.10
CA HIS A 87 -0.72 8.08 -5.79
C HIS A 87 -0.07 7.51 -7.06
N MET A 88 -0.83 6.73 -7.84
CA MET A 88 -0.31 6.13 -9.08
C MET A 88 0.12 7.18 -10.11
N CYS A 89 -0.61 8.30 -10.19
CA CYS A 89 -0.29 9.41 -11.09
C CYS A 89 1.05 10.04 -10.74
N ARG A 90 1.29 10.35 -9.46
CA ARG A 90 2.57 10.93 -9.04
C ARG A 90 3.72 9.95 -9.22
N MET A 91 3.52 8.66 -8.92
CA MET A 91 4.52 7.62 -9.21
C MET A 91 4.90 7.56 -10.70
N ALA A 92 3.92 7.62 -11.60
CA ALA A 92 4.17 7.61 -13.04
C ALA A 92 5.03 8.81 -13.47
N LEU A 93 4.77 10.00 -12.93
CA LEU A 93 5.59 11.19 -13.17
C LEU A 93 7.02 11.02 -12.60
N MET A 94 7.15 10.44 -11.40
CA MET A 94 8.45 10.18 -10.78
C MET A 94 9.28 9.17 -11.60
N ALA A 95 8.64 8.14 -12.18
CA ALA A 95 9.32 7.19 -13.06
C ALA A 95 9.97 7.89 -14.28
N MET A 96 9.31 8.90 -14.84
CA MET A 96 9.85 9.70 -15.96
C MET A 96 11.08 10.54 -15.57
N MET A 97 11.28 10.82 -14.28
CA MET A 97 12.40 11.61 -13.77
C MET A 97 13.67 10.78 -13.55
N ILE A 98 13.57 9.45 -13.66
CA ILE A 98 14.72 8.56 -13.45
C ILE A 98 15.71 8.72 -14.60
N PRO A 99 16.97 9.10 -14.30
CA PRO A 99 17.97 9.29 -15.34
C PRO A 99 18.33 7.95 -15.97
N GLN A 100 18.59 7.98 -17.28
CA GLN A 100 19.12 6.82 -17.99
C GLN A 100 20.54 6.50 -17.52
N ASP A 101 20.77 5.26 -17.11
CA ASP A 101 22.09 4.72 -16.76
C ASP A 101 22.50 3.72 -17.86
N PRO A 102 23.51 4.03 -18.69
CA PRO A 102 23.98 3.11 -19.72
C PRO A 102 24.49 1.77 -19.18
N THR A 103 24.89 1.71 -17.91
CA THR A 103 25.37 0.49 -17.25
C THR A 103 24.23 -0.36 -16.68
N ARG A 104 23.05 0.25 -16.48
CA ARG A 104 21.84 -0.36 -15.94
C ARG A 104 20.62 0.22 -16.66
N PRO A 105 20.45 -0.09 -17.97
CA PRO A 105 19.35 0.47 -18.74
C PRO A 105 18.01 0.03 -18.14
N LEU A 106 17.09 0.98 -18.06
CA LEU A 106 15.72 0.78 -17.57
C LEU A 106 14.73 1.16 -18.67
N ASP A 107 13.72 0.32 -18.87
CA ASP A 107 12.57 0.67 -19.72
C ASP A 107 11.63 1.61 -18.94
N ILE A 108 11.90 2.91 -19.05
CA ILE A 108 11.10 3.95 -18.37
C ILE A 108 9.63 3.94 -18.83
N PRO A 109 9.29 3.84 -20.13
CA PRO A 109 7.90 3.64 -20.55
C PRO A 109 7.23 2.46 -19.84
N ARG A 110 7.92 1.33 -19.67
CA ARG A 110 7.39 0.19 -18.92
C ARG A 110 7.18 0.51 -17.44
N CYS A 111 8.11 1.21 -16.79
CA CYS A 111 7.97 1.66 -15.40
C CYS A 111 6.75 2.58 -15.21
N VAL A 112 6.53 3.52 -16.14
CA VAL A 112 5.37 4.42 -16.14
C VAL A 112 4.06 3.63 -16.25
N MET A 113 3.98 2.69 -17.21
CA MET A 113 2.80 1.85 -17.37
C MET A 113 2.57 0.96 -16.14
N MET A 114 3.63 0.41 -15.55
CA MET A 114 3.53 -0.43 -14.35
C MET A 114 3.04 0.36 -13.14
N ALA A 115 3.54 1.59 -12.93
CA ALA A 115 3.05 2.47 -11.87
C ALA A 115 1.54 2.74 -11.96
N LEU A 116 1.00 2.86 -13.18
CA LEU A 116 -0.44 3.06 -13.43
C LEU A 116 -1.30 1.79 -13.27
N VAL A 117 -0.69 0.62 -13.13
CA VAL A 117 -1.38 -0.68 -13.12
C VAL A 117 -1.22 -1.42 -11.80
N HIS A 118 -0.18 -1.14 -11.02
CA HIS A 118 0.17 -1.96 -9.86
C HIS A 118 -0.96 -2.08 -8.82
N ASP A 119 -1.64 -0.99 -8.51
CA ASP A 119 -2.79 -0.94 -7.58
C ASP A 119 -4.15 -1.02 -8.31
N LEU A 120 -4.19 -1.46 -9.57
CA LEU A 120 -5.43 -1.53 -10.34
C LEU A 120 -6.49 -2.44 -9.67
N ALA A 121 -6.03 -3.53 -9.02
CA ALA A 121 -6.89 -4.44 -8.27
C ALA A 121 -7.67 -3.74 -7.14
N GLU A 122 -7.12 -2.68 -6.56
CA GLU A 122 -7.75 -1.91 -5.48
C GLU A 122 -9.02 -1.19 -5.94
N ALA A 123 -9.25 -1.05 -7.26
CA ALA A 123 -10.54 -0.60 -7.80
C ALA A 123 -11.71 -1.49 -7.32
N HIS A 124 -11.45 -2.75 -6.98
CA HIS A 124 -12.43 -3.69 -6.46
C HIS A 124 -12.18 -4.06 -5.00
N VAL A 125 -10.95 -4.43 -4.63
CA VAL A 125 -10.65 -4.91 -3.27
C VAL A 125 -10.48 -3.79 -2.25
N GLY A 126 -10.22 -2.57 -2.72
CA GLY A 126 -9.83 -1.39 -1.94
C GLY A 126 -8.40 -1.45 -1.39
N ASP A 127 -7.94 -0.32 -0.85
CA ASP A 127 -6.61 -0.20 -0.24
C ASP A 127 -6.55 -0.95 1.09
N ILE A 128 -6.15 -2.24 1.02
CA ILE A 128 -5.95 -3.13 2.17
C ILE A 128 -4.58 -2.86 2.80
N THR A 129 -4.60 -2.34 4.02
CA THR A 129 -3.41 -1.92 4.76
C THR A 129 -2.93 -2.97 5.77
N PRO A 130 -1.65 -2.96 6.19
CA PRO A 130 -1.11 -3.94 7.13
C PRO A 130 -1.83 -4.03 8.48
N VAL A 131 -2.41 -2.92 8.96
CA VAL A 131 -3.10 -2.86 10.27
C VAL A 131 -4.41 -3.66 10.28
N GLU A 132 -4.98 -3.94 9.10
CA GLU A 132 -6.20 -4.74 8.99
C GLU A 132 -5.96 -6.23 9.27
N GLY A 133 -4.69 -6.65 9.41
CA GLY A 133 -4.33 -8.01 9.80
C GLY A 133 -4.63 -9.07 8.74
N VAL A 134 -5.00 -8.65 7.53
CA VAL A 134 -5.18 -9.55 6.38
C VAL A 134 -3.82 -10.14 6.03
N PRO A 135 -3.66 -11.48 6.06
CA PRO A 135 -2.39 -12.10 5.69
C PRO A 135 -2.00 -11.75 4.25
N ALA A 136 -0.70 -11.54 4.00
CA ALA A 136 -0.22 -11.12 2.68
C ALA A 136 -0.64 -12.05 1.54
N HIS A 137 -0.72 -13.37 1.78
CA HIS A 137 -1.18 -14.34 0.77
C HIS A 137 -2.68 -14.19 0.47
N VAL A 138 -3.50 -13.84 1.46
CA VAL A 138 -4.94 -13.59 1.27
C VAL A 138 -5.13 -12.29 0.50
N LYS A 139 -4.41 -11.22 0.85
CA LYS A 139 -4.42 -9.96 0.09
C LYS A 139 -4.08 -10.21 -1.38
N HIS A 140 -2.97 -10.90 -1.63
CA HIS A 140 -2.54 -11.22 -2.99
C HIS A 140 -3.58 -12.04 -3.76
N GLN A 141 -4.18 -13.05 -3.12
CA GLN A 141 -5.25 -13.84 -3.75
C GLN A 141 -6.46 -12.98 -4.13
N LEU A 142 -6.91 -12.09 -3.25
CA LEU A 142 -8.03 -11.17 -3.54
C LEU A 142 -7.71 -10.25 -4.73
N GLU A 143 -6.49 -9.74 -4.79
CA GLU A 143 -6.04 -8.87 -5.88
C GLU A 143 -5.88 -9.64 -7.19
N GLU A 144 -5.40 -10.87 -7.14
CA GLU A 144 -5.29 -11.77 -8.29
C GLU A 144 -6.68 -12.10 -8.86
N GLU A 145 -7.64 -12.47 -8.00
CA GLU A 145 -9.03 -12.73 -8.38
C GLU A 145 -9.71 -11.50 -9.00
N ALA A 146 -9.44 -10.31 -8.45
CA ALA A 146 -9.94 -9.05 -9.02
C ALA A 146 -9.34 -8.79 -10.41
N MET A 147 -8.02 -8.93 -10.57
CA MET A 147 -7.34 -8.78 -11.85
C MET A 147 -7.86 -9.77 -12.89
N ASP A 148 -8.02 -11.03 -12.52
CA ASP A 148 -8.56 -12.06 -13.41
C ASP A 148 -10.00 -11.74 -13.84
N SER A 149 -10.83 -11.21 -12.93
CA SER A 149 -12.18 -10.75 -13.28
C SER A 149 -12.13 -9.61 -14.31
N PHE A 150 -11.30 -8.58 -14.09
CA PHE A 150 -11.21 -7.44 -15.01
C PHE A 150 -10.76 -7.89 -16.40
N LEU A 151 -9.75 -8.76 -16.44
CA LEU A 151 -9.10 -9.18 -17.66
C LEU A 151 -9.92 -10.20 -18.45
N ASN A 152 -10.60 -11.13 -17.78
CA ASN A 152 -11.34 -12.19 -18.45
C ASN A 152 -12.81 -11.83 -18.71
N GLU A 153 -13.46 -11.06 -17.83
CA GLU A 153 -14.89 -10.75 -17.95
C GLU A 153 -15.12 -9.38 -18.61
N MET A 154 -14.35 -8.35 -18.25
CA MET A 154 -14.55 -7.00 -18.79
C MET A 154 -13.71 -6.75 -20.05
N LEU A 155 -12.48 -7.28 -20.09
CA LEU A 155 -11.56 -7.19 -21.24
C LEU A 155 -11.38 -8.54 -21.96
N GLY A 156 -12.35 -9.45 -21.81
CA GLY A 156 -12.32 -10.81 -22.36
C GLY A 156 -12.41 -10.90 -23.89
N GLY A 157 -12.99 -9.88 -24.53
CA GLY A 157 -13.15 -9.83 -25.99
C GLY A 157 -11.83 -9.83 -26.77
N GLU A 158 -11.85 -10.34 -28.00
CA GLU A 158 -10.65 -10.47 -28.83
C GLU A 158 -10.05 -9.10 -29.19
N GLY A 159 -10.87 -8.06 -29.35
CA GLY A 159 -10.39 -6.70 -29.62
C GLY A 159 -9.57 -6.10 -28.49
N ASN A 160 -9.69 -6.63 -27.27
CA ASN A 160 -8.95 -6.19 -26.09
C ASN A 160 -7.71 -7.02 -25.77
N LYS A 161 -7.38 -8.02 -26.59
CA LYS A 161 -6.30 -8.98 -26.31
C LYS A 161 -4.98 -8.30 -25.95
N ASP A 162 -4.52 -7.33 -26.74
CA ASP A 162 -3.26 -6.64 -26.50
C ASP A 162 -3.27 -5.84 -25.19
N ALA A 163 -4.41 -5.22 -24.85
CA ALA A 163 -4.56 -4.48 -23.60
C ALA A 163 -4.57 -5.43 -22.40
N ARG A 164 -5.31 -6.55 -22.51
CA ARG A 164 -5.40 -7.60 -21.51
C ARG A 164 -4.01 -8.19 -21.19
N GLU A 165 -3.27 -8.59 -22.22
CA GLU A 165 -1.91 -9.13 -22.08
C GLU A 165 -0.96 -8.11 -21.45
N ARG A 166 -1.07 -6.83 -21.83
CA ARG A 166 -0.25 -5.75 -21.26
C ARG A 166 -0.53 -5.54 -19.77
N PHE A 167 -1.80 -5.44 -19.37
CA PHE A 167 -2.16 -5.25 -17.97
C PHE A 167 -1.71 -6.44 -17.11
N ARG A 168 -1.98 -7.67 -17.56
CA ARG A 168 -1.54 -8.89 -16.88
C ARG A 168 -0.03 -8.91 -16.70
N SER A 169 0.72 -8.69 -17.78
CA SER A 169 2.19 -8.70 -17.76
C SER A 169 2.78 -7.66 -16.81
N LEU A 170 2.22 -6.45 -16.76
CA LEU A 170 2.73 -5.39 -15.88
C LEU A 170 2.42 -5.68 -14.40
N TRP A 171 1.21 -6.15 -14.11
CA TRP A 171 0.81 -6.48 -12.73
C TRP A 171 1.61 -7.67 -12.20
N ASP A 172 1.74 -8.75 -12.97
CA ASP A 172 2.55 -9.92 -12.61
C ASP A 172 4.00 -9.57 -12.32
N GLU A 173 4.58 -8.72 -13.17
CA GLU A 173 5.96 -8.29 -13.00
C GLU A 173 6.15 -7.46 -11.72
N TYR A 174 5.21 -6.55 -11.44
CA TYR A 174 5.23 -5.77 -10.20
C TYR A 174 5.13 -6.69 -8.97
N GLU A 175 4.19 -7.63 -8.96
CA GLU A 175 3.99 -8.53 -7.82
C GLU A 175 5.19 -9.45 -7.57
N ALA A 176 5.80 -9.97 -8.66
CA ALA A 176 6.97 -10.83 -8.59
C ALA A 176 8.21 -10.11 -8.04
N ARG A 177 8.36 -8.81 -8.28
CA ARG A 177 9.49 -7.97 -7.81
C ARG A 177 10.87 -8.50 -8.19
N VAL A 178 10.99 -9.06 -9.38
CA VAL A 178 12.24 -9.68 -9.85
C VAL A 178 13.05 -8.74 -10.76
N THR A 179 12.37 -8.08 -11.70
CA THR A 179 13.01 -7.23 -12.73
C THR A 179 13.54 -5.92 -12.15
N PRO A 180 14.53 -5.28 -12.80
CA PRO A 180 14.97 -3.93 -12.44
C PRO A 180 13.82 -2.91 -12.40
N GLU A 181 12.90 -2.98 -13.36
CA GLU A 181 11.73 -2.11 -13.48
C GLU A 181 10.76 -2.30 -12.31
N SER A 182 10.37 -3.54 -11.99
CA SER A 182 9.46 -3.80 -10.85
C SER A 182 10.04 -3.38 -9.51
N LYS A 183 11.35 -3.58 -9.31
CA LYS A 183 12.05 -3.11 -8.11
C LYS A 183 12.08 -1.58 -8.03
N LEU A 184 12.34 -0.91 -9.14
CA LEU A 184 12.29 0.54 -9.21
C LEU A 184 10.89 1.06 -8.89
N VAL A 185 9.84 0.50 -9.50
CA VAL A 185 8.45 0.92 -9.25
C VAL A 185 8.06 0.66 -7.80
N LYS A 186 8.56 -0.41 -7.16
CA LYS A 186 8.35 -0.63 -5.73
C LYS A 186 9.05 0.40 -4.85
N ASP A 187 10.24 0.86 -5.23
CA ASP A 187 10.93 1.94 -4.54
C ASP A 187 10.23 3.29 -4.74
N LEU A 188 9.65 3.52 -5.93
CA LEU A 188 8.82 4.69 -6.21
C LEU A 188 7.57 4.70 -5.31
N ASP A 189 6.84 3.59 -5.20
CA ASP A 189 5.70 3.46 -4.29
C ASP A 189 6.06 3.84 -2.84
N ARG A 190 7.17 3.28 -2.33
CA ARG A 190 7.66 3.56 -0.97
C ARG A 190 8.06 5.02 -0.74
N VAL A 191 8.80 5.63 -1.67
CA VAL A 191 9.27 7.01 -1.49
C VAL A 191 8.13 8.01 -1.71
N GLU A 192 7.17 7.69 -2.58
CA GLU A 192 5.96 8.49 -2.81
C GLU A 192 5.11 8.52 -1.53
N LEU A 193 4.89 7.38 -0.89
CA LEU A 193 4.19 7.28 0.40
C LEU A 193 4.86 8.16 1.47
N ALA A 194 6.19 8.09 1.56
CA ALA A 194 6.95 8.89 2.52
C ALA A 194 6.88 10.40 2.21
N LEU A 195 6.93 10.76 0.92
CA LEU A 195 6.79 12.15 0.47
C LEU A 195 5.42 12.71 0.86
N GLN A 196 4.36 11.97 0.58
CA GLN A 196 3.00 12.36 0.95
C GLN A 196 2.83 12.54 2.46
N ALA A 197 3.43 11.64 3.26
CA ALA A 197 3.42 11.78 4.71
C ALA A 197 4.05 13.10 5.17
N VAL A 198 5.19 13.50 4.60
CA VAL A 198 5.82 14.80 4.93
C VAL A 198 4.93 15.98 4.52
N GLU A 199 4.28 15.91 3.37
CA GLU A 199 3.35 16.95 2.91
C GLU A 199 2.14 17.10 3.82
N TYR A 200 1.58 15.99 4.32
CA TYR A 200 0.51 16.01 5.31
C TYR A 200 0.98 16.49 6.69
N GLU A 201 2.13 16.02 7.18
CA GLU A 201 2.72 16.53 8.43
C GLU A 201 2.96 18.04 8.37
N ARG A 202 3.27 18.58 7.19
CA ARG A 202 3.47 20.02 6.96
C ARG A 202 2.17 20.80 6.92
N SER A 203 1.21 20.33 6.14
CA SER A 203 -0.01 21.09 5.79
C SER A 203 -1.15 20.90 6.78
N GLN A 204 -1.11 19.86 7.60
CA GLN A 204 -2.19 19.52 8.53
C GLN A 204 -1.70 19.44 9.97
N ASP A 205 -2.64 19.61 10.90
CA ASP A 205 -2.40 19.47 12.34
C ASP A 205 -2.39 17.99 12.74
N ILE A 206 -1.36 17.27 12.28
CA ILE A 206 -1.15 15.85 12.56
C ILE A 206 0.06 15.73 13.47
N GLN A 207 -0.08 14.95 14.54
CA GLN A 207 0.99 14.78 15.51
C GLN A 207 2.20 14.08 14.89
N THR A 208 2.00 12.93 14.23
CA THR A 208 3.07 12.20 13.56
C THR A 208 2.51 11.21 12.54
N LEU A 209 3.22 11.02 11.42
CA LEU A 209 3.00 9.92 10.46
C LEU A 209 4.21 8.99 10.40
N SER A 210 5.03 8.95 11.46
CA SER A 210 6.23 8.11 11.55
C SER A 210 6.06 6.64 11.12
N PRO A 211 4.93 5.95 11.41
CA PRO A 211 4.73 4.56 10.96
C PRO A 211 4.86 4.36 9.43
N PHE A 212 4.55 5.38 8.62
CA PHE A 212 4.63 5.31 7.15
C PHE A 212 6.05 5.28 6.61
N PHE A 213 7.05 5.65 7.42
CA PHE A 213 8.45 5.67 7.02
C PHE A 213 9.16 4.35 7.36
N VAL A 214 8.77 3.68 8.46
CA VAL A 214 9.44 2.47 9.00
C VAL A 214 9.44 1.33 7.99
N GLY A 215 8.32 1.11 7.30
CA GLY A 215 8.18 0.08 6.27
C GLY A 215 8.72 0.47 4.89
N SER A 216 9.06 1.74 4.69
CA SER A 216 9.27 2.33 3.36
C SER A 216 10.74 2.70 3.15
N ILE A 217 11.23 3.69 3.91
CA ILE A 217 12.53 4.32 3.70
C ILE A 217 13.73 3.35 3.86
N PRO A 218 13.76 2.47 4.88
CA PRO A 218 14.89 1.54 5.03
C PRO A 218 14.98 0.49 3.91
N ASN A 219 13.87 0.21 3.23
CA ASN A 219 13.78 -0.87 2.25
C ASN A 219 14.09 -0.44 0.81
N LEU A 220 14.45 0.83 0.59
CA LEU A 220 14.80 1.36 -0.74
C LEU A 220 16.09 0.75 -1.27
N GLU A 221 16.11 0.36 -2.54
CA GLU A 221 17.24 -0.31 -3.19
C GLU A 221 17.93 0.54 -4.27
N HIS A 222 17.18 1.37 -5.00
CA HIS A 222 17.66 2.13 -6.14
C HIS A 222 18.43 3.39 -5.67
N PRO A 223 19.69 3.62 -6.10
CA PRO A 223 20.54 4.70 -5.58
C PRO A 223 19.94 6.11 -5.74
N VAL A 224 19.28 6.38 -6.88
CA VAL A 224 18.61 7.67 -7.11
C VAL A 224 17.46 7.88 -6.12
N ILE A 225 16.70 6.84 -5.84
CA ILE A 225 15.56 6.91 -4.92
C ILE A 225 16.04 7.05 -3.48
N GLN A 226 17.10 6.34 -3.11
CA GLN A 226 17.76 6.54 -1.81
C GLN A 226 18.22 7.98 -1.64
N LYS A 227 18.79 8.61 -2.69
CA LYS A 227 19.18 10.02 -2.63
C LYS A 227 18.00 10.97 -2.43
N TRP A 228 16.87 10.72 -3.11
CA TRP A 228 15.64 11.49 -2.89
C TRP A 228 15.12 11.32 -1.47
N ALA A 229 15.08 10.08 -0.98
CA ALA A 229 14.67 9.75 0.38
C ALA A 229 15.57 10.40 1.45
N GLU A 230 16.89 10.38 1.29
CA GLU A 230 17.82 11.09 2.20
C GLU A 230 17.46 12.58 2.32
N THR A 231 17.23 13.22 1.16
CA THR A 231 16.90 14.65 1.07
C THR A 231 15.54 14.93 1.71
N LEU A 232 14.53 14.10 1.44
CA LEU A 232 13.21 14.18 2.05
C LEU A 232 13.28 14.02 3.57
N MET A 233 14.11 13.09 4.06
CA MET A 233 14.27 12.86 5.49
C MET A 233 14.98 14.04 6.18
N ASP A 234 15.91 14.72 5.50
CA ASP A 234 16.49 15.98 6.00
C ASP A 234 15.45 17.10 6.07
N GLU A 235 14.58 17.21 5.07
CA GLU A 235 13.47 18.17 5.04
C GLU A 235 12.48 17.90 6.19
N ARG A 236 12.13 16.64 6.43
CA ARG A 236 11.30 16.22 7.57
C ARG A 236 11.98 16.59 8.89
N ARG A 237 13.26 16.27 9.08
CA ARG A 237 14.01 16.66 10.30
C ARG A 237 13.94 18.16 10.57
N GLN A 238 14.13 18.98 9.55
CA GLN A 238 14.05 20.43 9.67
C GLN A 238 12.64 20.90 10.05
N LEU A 239 11.59 20.31 9.45
CA LEU A 239 10.20 20.58 9.81
C LEU A 239 9.95 20.31 11.30
N TRP A 240 10.38 19.17 11.81
CA TRP A 240 10.18 18.78 13.20
C TRP A 240 11.02 19.61 14.18
N ALA A 241 12.26 19.95 13.82
CA ALA A 241 13.09 20.87 14.60
C ALA A 241 12.49 22.27 14.70
N SER A 242 11.89 22.78 13.61
CA SER A 242 11.20 24.08 13.65
C SER A 242 10.01 24.11 14.62
N ARG A 243 9.50 22.94 15.03
CA ARG A 243 8.42 22.75 16.00
C ARG A 243 8.92 22.41 17.41
N GLY A 244 10.24 22.30 17.63
CA GLY A 244 10.84 21.87 18.90
C GLY A 244 10.53 20.41 19.28
N ARG A 245 10.31 19.54 18.28
CA ARG A 245 9.91 18.13 18.45
C ARG A 245 10.96 17.17 17.87
N GLU A 246 12.24 17.51 17.96
CA GLU A 246 13.35 16.74 17.35
C GLU A 246 13.42 15.28 17.86
N LYS A 247 13.10 15.05 19.13
CA LYS A 247 13.12 13.70 19.72
C LYS A 247 12.10 12.76 19.07
N GLU A 248 10.93 13.29 18.72
CA GLU A 248 9.83 12.49 18.16
C GLU A 248 10.13 12.03 16.73
N GLU A 249 10.93 12.80 15.98
CA GLU A 249 11.44 12.37 14.68
C GLU A 249 12.43 11.21 14.83
N GLN A 250 13.37 11.30 15.77
CA GLN A 250 14.38 10.26 16.02
C GLN A 250 13.74 8.94 16.51
N ASP A 251 12.79 9.05 17.45
CA ASP A 251 12.10 7.89 18.02
C ASP A 251 11.17 7.23 16.99
N GLY A 252 10.57 8.01 16.09
CA GLY A 252 9.59 7.54 15.10
C GLY A 252 10.15 6.57 14.05
N LEU A 253 11.44 6.64 13.74
CA LEU A 253 12.11 5.69 12.82
C LEU A 253 12.80 4.53 13.55
N GLY A 254 12.80 4.55 14.89
CA GLY A 254 13.57 3.60 15.70
C GLY A 254 15.07 3.59 15.36
N GLY A 255 15.60 4.71 14.83
CA GLY A 255 16.98 4.83 14.37
C GLY A 255 17.32 4.21 13.01
N ALA A 256 16.34 3.70 12.25
CA ALA A 256 16.57 3.15 10.92
C ALA A 256 16.94 4.25 9.90
N LYS A 257 17.97 4.01 9.08
CA LYS A 257 18.41 4.94 8.02
C LYS A 257 17.92 4.50 6.64
N VAL A 258 18.02 5.41 5.69
CA VAL A 258 17.73 5.15 4.27
C VAL A 258 18.58 3.97 3.78
N GLY A 259 17.94 2.95 3.20
CA GLY A 259 18.63 1.77 2.66
C GLY A 259 19.19 0.79 3.71
N ASP A 260 18.94 1.00 5.01
CA ASP A 260 19.28 0.01 6.04
C ASP A 260 18.41 -1.23 5.86
N LYS A 261 19.02 -2.37 5.49
CA LYS A 261 18.33 -3.66 5.52
C LYS A 261 17.92 -3.99 6.96
N VAL A 262 16.67 -3.71 7.33
CA VAL A 262 16.09 -4.27 8.55
C VAL A 262 16.01 -5.78 8.33
N LYS A 263 16.87 -6.54 9.01
CA LYS A 263 16.78 -7.99 9.00
C LYS A 263 15.36 -8.35 9.43
N LYS A 264 14.62 -9.09 8.59
CA LYS A 264 13.42 -9.80 9.04
C LYS A 264 13.83 -10.54 10.31
N VAL A 265 13.28 -10.14 11.45
CA VAL A 265 13.33 -10.98 12.64
C VAL A 265 12.48 -12.19 12.26
N ASN A 266 13.13 -13.33 12.10
CA ASN A 266 12.47 -14.58 11.75
C ASN A 266 11.36 -14.87 12.77
N GLY A 267 10.13 -14.94 12.28
CA GLY A 267 9.03 -15.80 12.74
C GLY A 267 8.56 -15.69 14.19
N VAL A 268 7.26 -15.41 14.36
CA VAL A 268 6.24 -16.45 14.63
C VAL A 268 4.97 -16.05 13.86
#